data_AF-A0A380RCG0-F1
#
_entry.id   AF-A0A380RCG0-F1
#
_cell.length_a   1.000
_cell.length_b   1.000
_cell.length_c   1.000
_cell.angle_alpha   90.00
_cell.angle_beta   90.00
_cell.angle_gamma   90.00
#
_symmetry.space_group_name_H-M   'P 1'
#
loop_
_entity.id
_entity.type
_entity.pdbx_description
1 polymer ?
#
loop_
_entity_poly.entity_id
_entity_poly.type
_entity_poly.pdbx_seq_one_letter_code
_entity_poly.pdbx_strand_id
1 'polypeptide(L)'
;MKKFAATALVLAMALSFAACGKKPEATTEETEATVTESTKETTESSETTEETTAETTPAIPDGYSLVEVKSEYLGVNVSFAALDDGRFAGSSIEHNKNTDQYGRTEFYVNFYEDEASQNKNDVKYTIRIWARSDSYVDDQIKRYAAVEGANYVGVWSSQIDEKTKCHYELYTDSNTYLDGRIVVEVDMYAYGSWMPIDDYKTLVDTMIKTMKIDILDTNNLIDADGNFPSASGVFTVPSKITIDGKEYETAVTVPYSAPHAQIKFTDADGKEITIREDGQNVAKYVSSRRELNDPERYREVKFGDYSGICEKTTNNGCIKYEYTLVYAVEGSKETNMTFVLTYGAPKSISSDEIKAIYGDKDKTAEMNKKLDAYAEEYFKQLVYNK
;
A
#
# COMPACT_ATOMS: atom_id res chain seq x y z
N MET A 1 11.35 -21.93 16.84
CA MET A 1 12.83 -21.81 16.99
C MET A 1 13.32 -20.75 16.02
N LYS A 2 14.18 -19.85 16.53
CA LYS A 2 14.90 -18.75 15.88
C LYS A 2 14.10 -17.47 15.55
N LYS A 3 14.69 -16.39 16.07
CA LYS A 3 14.22 -15.00 16.19
C LYS A 3 14.71 -14.23 14.96
N PHE A 4 13.95 -13.24 14.49
CA PHE A 4 14.50 -12.17 13.66
C PHE A 4 14.38 -10.82 14.34
N ALA A 5 15.45 -10.05 14.17
CA ALA A 5 15.90 -9.00 15.05
C ALA A 5 15.24 -7.66 14.73
N ALA A 6 14.84 -6.95 15.78
CA ALA A 6 14.49 -5.55 15.73
C ALA A 6 15.74 -4.73 15.36
N THR A 7 15.67 -4.01 14.24
CA THR A 7 16.69 -3.06 13.81
C THR A 7 16.46 -1.75 14.58
N ALA A 8 17.43 -1.39 15.44
CA ALA A 8 17.39 -0.21 16.29
C ALA A 8 17.36 1.10 15.47
N LEU A 9 16.34 1.93 15.68
CA LEU A 9 16.28 3.29 15.14
C LEU A 9 17.05 4.23 16.08
N VAL A 10 18.06 4.93 15.55
CA VAL A 10 18.85 5.94 16.26
C VAL A 10 17.97 7.17 16.49
N LEU A 11 17.60 7.41 17.76
CA LEU A 11 16.86 8.60 18.20
C LEU A 11 17.82 9.79 18.26
N ALA A 12 17.90 10.59 17.19
CA ALA A 12 18.51 11.91 17.24
C ALA A 12 17.56 12.88 17.96
N MET A 13 17.91 13.24 19.20
CA MET A 13 17.24 14.27 19.98
C MET A 13 17.44 15.64 19.31
N ALA A 14 16.33 16.27 18.93
CA ALA A 14 16.26 17.72 18.72
C ALA A 14 14.90 18.23 19.24
N LEU A 15 14.76 18.26 20.56
CA LEU A 15 13.85 19.17 21.26
C LEU A 15 14.56 20.55 21.33
N SER A 16 13.95 21.72 21.18
CA SER A 16 12.57 22.09 20.89
C SER A 16 12.41 23.62 20.98
N PHE A 17 11.30 24.09 20.41
CA PHE A 17 10.51 25.29 20.78
C PHE A 17 10.99 26.72 20.44
N ALA A 18 9.99 27.40 19.86
CA ALA A 18 9.88 28.80 19.52
C ALA A 18 9.88 29.75 20.74
N ALA A 19 10.22 31.03 20.52
CA ALA A 19 9.29 32.15 20.70
C ALA A 19 9.91 33.52 20.35
N CYS A 20 9.06 34.36 19.75
CA CYS A 20 8.95 35.82 19.83
C CYS A 20 10.18 36.73 19.86
N GLY A 21 10.21 37.66 18.89
CA GLY A 21 11.14 38.77 18.87
C GLY A 21 10.99 39.78 20.01
N LYS A 22 12.13 40.36 20.39
CA LYS A 22 12.36 41.79 20.63
C LYS A 22 13.87 42.08 20.52
N LYS A 23 14.18 43.32 20.14
CA LYS A 23 15.48 43.91 19.79
C LYS A 23 16.62 43.68 20.82
N PRO A 24 17.90 43.88 20.40
CA PRO A 24 19.09 43.52 21.14
C PRO A 24 19.55 44.64 22.09
N GLU A 25 20.16 44.24 23.21
CA GLU A 25 21.09 45.07 23.97
C GLU A 25 22.22 44.18 24.51
N ALA A 26 23.41 44.79 24.60
CA ALA A 26 24.72 44.15 24.71
C ALA A 26 25.17 43.87 26.15
N THR A 27 26.27 43.10 26.26
CA THR A 27 27.48 43.33 27.10
C THR A 27 27.90 42.14 27.97
N THR A 28 29.04 41.55 27.58
CA THR A 28 30.25 41.08 28.30
C THR A 28 30.23 40.42 29.70
N GLU A 29 31.07 39.38 29.81
CA GLU A 29 32.00 38.94 30.90
C GLU A 29 31.84 37.44 31.23
N GLU A 30 32.79 36.59 30.79
CA GLU A 30 33.92 36.04 31.57
C GLU A 30 33.50 35.31 32.86
N THR A 31 33.87 34.03 33.00
CA THR A 31 34.86 33.52 33.98
C THR A 31 34.90 31.98 33.98
N GLU A 32 36.11 31.46 34.21
CA GLU A 32 36.60 30.09 34.11
C GLU A 32 36.08 29.06 35.14
N ALA A 33 36.09 27.81 34.68
CA ALA A 33 36.52 26.54 35.31
C ALA A 33 36.35 26.29 36.82
N THR A 34 35.79 25.11 37.15
CA THR A 34 36.46 24.15 38.07
C THR A 34 35.96 22.71 37.86
N VAL A 35 36.89 21.76 37.91
CA VAL A 35 36.72 20.30 37.93
C VAL A 35 36.61 19.82 39.38
N THR A 36 35.62 18.98 39.75
CA THR A 36 35.81 17.96 40.80
C THR A 36 34.77 16.82 40.72
N GLU A 37 35.29 15.63 40.41
CA GLU A 37 35.11 14.32 41.06
C GLU A 37 33.74 13.71 41.40
N SER A 38 33.69 12.41 41.12
CA SER A 38 32.60 11.45 41.24
C SER A 38 32.15 11.21 42.67
N THR A 39 30.84 11.12 42.90
CA THR A 39 30.28 10.30 43.98
C THR A 39 29.02 9.60 43.49
N LYS A 40 29.02 8.29 43.73
CA LYS A 40 28.04 7.29 43.37
C LYS A 40 26.79 7.44 44.26
N GLU A 41 25.66 7.83 43.69
CA GLU A 41 24.35 7.56 44.27
C GLU A 41 23.61 6.52 43.44
N THR A 42 23.18 5.47 44.15
CA THR A 42 22.35 4.39 43.64
C THR A 42 20.92 4.84 43.90
N THR A 43 20.18 5.18 42.86
CA THR A 43 18.75 5.47 42.97
C THR A 43 18.01 4.46 42.11
N GLU A 44 17.14 3.70 42.75
CA GLU A 44 16.23 2.73 42.15
C GLU A 44 15.53 3.33 40.94
N SER A 45 15.74 2.72 39.78
CA SER A 45 14.89 2.94 38.63
C SER A 45 13.58 2.20 38.90
N SER A 46 12.58 2.94 39.35
CA SER A 46 11.19 2.53 39.19
C SER A 46 10.94 2.35 37.70
N GLU A 47 10.81 1.11 37.25
CA GLU A 47 10.22 0.79 35.95
C GLU A 47 8.80 1.36 35.95
N THR A 48 8.62 2.51 35.31
CA THR A 48 7.30 2.90 34.82
C THR A 48 6.98 1.93 33.68
N THR A 49 6.32 0.85 34.04
CA THR A 49 5.61 -0.01 33.09
C THR A 49 4.69 0.90 32.29
N GLU A 50 4.98 1.13 31.01
CA GLU A 50 3.98 1.65 30.09
C GLU A 50 2.86 0.61 30.04
N GLU A 51 1.77 0.88 30.76
CA GLU A 51 0.51 0.18 30.56
C GLU A 51 0.11 0.40 29.10
N THR A 52 0.35 -0.62 28.29
CA THR A 52 -0.34 -0.81 27.02
C THR A 52 -1.80 -1.02 27.38
N THR A 53 -2.62 0.03 27.25
CA THR A 53 -4.07 -0.06 27.40
C THR A 53 -4.54 -1.16 26.47
N ALA A 54 -5.01 -2.27 27.03
CA ALA A 54 -5.56 -3.36 26.23
C ALA A 54 -6.71 -2.80 25.38
N GLU A 55 -6.59 -2.92 24.06
CA GLU A 55 -7.63 -2.49 23.12
C GLU A 55 -8.88 -3.34 23.35
N THR A 56 -9.85 -2.79 24.07
CA THR A 56 -11.10 -3.49 24.40
C THR A 56 -11.97 -3.58 23.15
N THR A 57 -12.39 -4.80 22.79
CA THR A 57 -13.36 -5.00 21.71
C THR A 57 -14.65 -4.24 22.02
N PRO A 58 -15.16 -3.39 21.10
CA PRO A 58 -16.41 -2.67 21.32
C PRO A 58 -17.56 -3.64 21.61
N ALA A 59 -18.40 -3.33 22.60
CA ALA A 59 -19.58 -4.13 22.89
C ALA A 59 -20.60 -4.02 21.74
N ILE A 60 -21.19 -5.15 21.34
CA ILE A 60 -22.26 -5.19 20.34
C ILE A 60 -23.58 -4.80 21.03
N PRO A 61 -24.27 -3.73 20.60
CA PRO A 61 -25.53 -3.32 21.21
C PRO A 61 -26.66 -4.33 20.95
N ASP A 62 -27.68 -4.32 21.80
CA ASP A 62 -28.90 -5.09 21.57
C ASP A 62 -29.54 -4.73 20.21
N GLY A 63 -30.00 -5.73 19.47
CA GLY A 63 -30.55 -5.55 18.11
C GLY A 63 -29.49 -5.42 17.01
N TYR A 64 -28.23 -5.74 17.32
CA TYR A 64 -27.15 -5.83 16.34
C TYR A 64 -26.49 -7.21 16.40
N SER A 65 -25.92 -7.63 15.28
CA SER A 65 -25.09 -8.82 15.16
C SER A 65 -23.66 -8.44 14.76
N LEU A 66 -22.70 -9.25 15.20
CA LEU A 66 -21.30 -9.09 14.80
C LEU A 66 -21.13 -9.56 13.35
N VAL A 67 -20.58 -8.68 12.51
CA VAL A 67 -20.08 -9.03 11.18
C VAL A 67 -18.56 -9.06 11.24
N GLU A 68 -17.95 -10.12 10.75
CA GLU A 68 -16.49 -10.28 10.64
C GLU A 68 -16.11 -10.67 9.21
N VAL A 69 -15.14 -9.97 8.64
CA VAL A 69 -14.57 -10.27 7.32
C VAL A 69 -13.05 -10.25 7.38
N LYS A 70 -12.41 -11.21 6.70
CA LYS A 70 -10.97 -11.41 6.76
C LYS A 70 -10.32 -11.39 5.39
N SER A 71 -9.45 -10.42 5.14
CA SER A 71 -8.52 -10.44 4.01
C SER A 71 -7.29 -11.26 4.36
N GLU A 72 -7.23 -12.51 3.90
CA GLU A 72 -6.01 -13.33 4.00
C GLU A 72 -4.86 -12.74 3.17
N TYR A 73 -5.19 -12.06 2.06
CA TYR A 73 -4.20 -11.42 1.19
C TYR A 73 -3.46 -10.30 1.93
N LEU A 74 -4.17 -9.34 2.54
CA LEU A 74 -3.55 -8.22 3.26
C LEU A 74 -3.24 -8.54 4.73
N GLY A 75 -3.73 -9.67 5.25
CA GLY A 75 -3.65 -10.00 6.67
C GLY A 75 -4.44 -9.04 7.53
N VAL A 76 -5.71 -8.80 7.19
CA VAL A 76 -6.57 -7.85 7.89
C VAL A 76 -7.88 -8.52 8.28
N ASN A 77 -8.27 -8.39 9.54
CA ASN A 77 -9.62 -8.70 10.00
C ASN A 77 -10.37 -7.39 10.26
N VAL A 78 -11.61 -7.31 9.77
CA VAL A 78 -12.51 -6.19 10.02
C VAL A 78 -13.76 -6.73 10.68
N SER A 79 -14.11 -6.16 11.83
CA SER A 79 -15.33 -6.52 12.55
C SER A 79 -16.15 -5.29 12.91
N PHE A 80 -17.48 -5.36 12.87
CA PHE A 80 -18.38 -4.30 13.32
C PHE A 80 -19.78 -4.83 13.64
N ALA A 81 -20.59 -4.05 14.35
CA ALA A 81 -21.99 -4.35 14.63
C ALA A 81 -22.89 -3.95 13.47
N ALA A 82 -23.58 -4.90 12.83
CA ALA A 82 -24.60 -4.66 11.81
C ALA A 82 -26.01 -4.83 12.39
N LEU A 83 -27.00 -4.10 11.86
CA LEU A 83 -28.37 -4.18 12.38
C LEU A 83 -28.96 -5.58 12.21
N ASP A 84 -29.44 -6.16 13.29
CA ASP A 84 -30.15 -7.43 13.34
C ASP A 84 -31.26 -7.37 14.41
N ASP A 85 -32.31 -6.61 14.13
CA ASP A 85 -33.40 -6.34 15.07
C ASP A 85 -34.60 -7.29 14.90
N GLY A 86 -34.34 -8.48 14.33
CA GLY A 86 -35.35 -9.52 14.10
C GLY A 86 -36.21 -9.31 12.85
N ARG A 87 -35.94 -8.26 12.06
CA ARG A 87 -36.59 -8.06 10.74
C ARG A 87 -36.03 -8.95 9.64
N PHE A 88 -34.84 -9.52 9.84
CA PHE A 88 -34.21 -10.44 8.91
C PHE A 88 -34.31 -11.86 9.46
N ALA A 89 -34.55 -12.84 8.58
CA ALA A 89 -34.46 -14.25 8.95
C ALA A 89 -33.01 -14.72 9.07
N GLY A 90 -32.06 -13.99 8.48
CA GLY A 90 -30.63 -14.20 8.66
C GLY A 90 -29.76 -13.34 7.74
N SER A 91 -28.46 -13.58 7.80
CA SER A 91 -27.44 -12.91 6.98
C SER A 91 -26.50 -13.91 6.31
N SER A 92 -25.75 -13.44 5.29
CA SER A 92 -24.68 -14.19 4.65
C SER A 92 -23.57 -13.25 4.22
N ILE A 93 -22.34 -13.77 4.21
CA ILE A 93 -21.14 -13.04 3.77
C ILE A 93 -20.57 -13.79 2.58
N GLU A 94 -20.49 -13.11 1.43
CA GLU A 94 -19.89 -13.63 0.21
C GLU A 94 -18.57 -12.91 -0.07
N HIS A 95 -17.49 -13.66 -0.28
CA HIS A 95 -16.19 -13.12 -0.66
C HIS A 95 -16.08 -13.02 -2.19
N ASN A 96 -15.91 -11.80 -2.71
CA ASN A 96 -15.65 -11.57 -4.13
C ASN A 96 -14.16 -11.79 -4.46
N LYS A 97 -13.80 -13.04 -4.74
CA LYS A 97 -12.43 -13.45 -5.07
C LYS A 97 -11.88 -12.83 -6.35
N ASN A 98 -12.73 -12.26 -7.22
CA ASN A 98 -12.26 -11.66 -8.47
C ASN A 98 -11.47 -10.37 -8.25
N THR A 99 -11.57 -9.74 -7.08
CA THR A 99 -10.86 -8.50 -6.77
C THR A 99 -9.53 -8.73 -6.07
N ASP A 100 -9.33 -9.87 -5.41
CA ASP A 100 -8.13 -10.16 -4.61
C ASP A 100 -6.85 -10.03 -5.45
N GLN A 101 -6.91 -10.47 -6.72
CA GLN A 101 -5.82 -10.37 -7.70
C GLN A 101 -5.40 -8.91 -8.03
N TYR A 102 -6.16 -7.91 -7.61
CA TYR A 102 -5.86 -6.48 -7.82
C TYR A 102 -5.43 -5.78 -6.54
N GLY A 103 -5.02 -6.53 -5.51
CA GLY A 103 -4.60 -5.96 -4.24
C GLY A 103 -5.76 -5.46 -3.37
N ARG A 104 -6.99 -5.90 -3.65
CA ARG A 104 -8.22 -5.50 -2.96
C ARG A 104 -9.08 -6.72 -2.62
N THR A 105 -9.44 -6.87 -1.36
CA THR A 105 -10.42 -7.87 -0.93
C THR A 105 -11.80 -7.23 -0.80
N GLU A 106 -12.83 -7.84 -1.39
CA GLU A 106 -14.20 -7.33 -1.37
C GLU A 106 -15.18 -8.38 -0.83
N PHE A 107 -16.10 -7.95 0.04
CA PHE A 107 -17.14 -8.79 0.63
C PHE A 107 -18.51 -8.19 0.41
N TYR A 108 -19.50 -9.04 0.13
CA TYR A 108 -20.91 -8.67 0.14
C TYR A 108 -21.57 -9.26 1.38
N VAL A 109 -22.15 -8.39 2.19
CA VAL A 109 -22.96 -8.78 3.34
C VAL A 109 -24.43 -8.63 2.94
N ASN A 110 -25.11 -9.76 2.85
CA ASN A 110 -26.52 -9.85 2.48
C ASN A 110 -27.37 -10.15 3.72
N PHE A 111 -28.56 -9.57 3.77
CA PHE A 111 -29.58 -9.91 4.76
C PHE A 111 -30.85 -10.32 4.02
N TYR A 112 -31.50 -11.38 4.48
CA TYR A 112 -32.67 -11.96 3.81
C TYR A 112 -33.87 -12.07 4.76
N GLU A 113 -35.08 -11.86 4.21
CA GLU A 113 -36.34 -11.90 4.95
C GLU A 113 -36.83 -13.33 5.22
N ASP A 114 -36.40 -14.31 4.41
CA ASP A 114 -36.70 -15.74 4.55
C ASP A 114 -35.65 -16.61 3.83
N GLU A 115 -35.61 -17.92 4.13
CA GLU A 115 -34.67 -18.88 3.49
C GLU A 115 -34.84 -18.93 1.95
N ALA A 116 -36.05 -18.69 1.44
CA ALA A 116 -36.32 -18.68 0.00
C ALA A 116 -35.68 -17.46 -0.71
N SER A 117 -35.34 -16.42 0.04
CA SER A 117 -34.74 -15.17 -0.44
C SER A 117 -33.24 -15.09 -0.18
N GLN A 118 -32.64 -16.08 0.48
CA GLN A 118 -31.20 -16.14 0.78
C GLN A 118 -30.31 -16.01 -0.47
N ASN A 119 -30.78 -16.47 -1.64
CA ASN A 119 -30.06 -16.39 -2.91
C ASN A 119 -30.44 -15.18 -3.78
N LYS A 120 -31.26 -14.26 -3.26
CA LYS A 120 -31.54 -12.98 -3.92
C LYS A 120 -30.43 -12.02 -3.50
N ASN A 121 -29.77 -11.40 -4.47
CA ASN A 121 -28.61 -10.51 -4.27
C ASN A 121 -28.98 -9.17 -3.62
N ASP A 122 -29.62 -9.20 -2.45
CA ASP A 122 -30.02 -8.03 -1.68
C ASP A 122 -28.86 -7.56 -0.79
N VAL A 123 -27.77 -7.15 -1.43
CA VAL A 123 -26.54 -6.65 -0.78
C VAL A 123 -26.90 -5.44 0.07
N LYS A 124 -26.67 -5.54 1.39
CA LYS A 124 -26.85 -4.43 2.33
C LYS A 124 -25.55 -3.69 2.56
N TYR A 125 -24.43 -4.41 2.52
CA TYR A 125 -23.11 -3.82 2.69
C TYR A 125 -22.14 -4.42 1.66
N THR A 126 -21.36 -3.58 1.02
CA THR A 126 -20.15 -3.98 0.32
C THR A 126 -18.96 -3.46 1.11
N ILE A 127 -18.11 -4.35 1.60
CA ILE A 127 -16.90 -4.01 2.35
C ILE A 127 -15.70 -4.24 1.44
N ARG A 128 -14.81 -3.27 1.32
CA ARG A 128 -13.57 -3.39 0.57
C ARG A 128 -12.38 -3.09 1.47
N ILE A 129 -11.40 -3.99 1.47
CA ILE A 129 -10.13 -3.85 2.18
C ILE A 129 -9.03 -3.74 1.12
N TRP A 130 -8.27 -2.67 1.16
CA TRP A 130 -7.20 -2.38 0.20
C TRP A 130 -6.09 -1.60 0.87
N ALA A 131 -4.95 -1.48 0.21
CA ALA A 131 -3.82 -0.69 0.72
C ALA A 131 -3.68 0.60 -0.08
N ARG A 132 -3.17 1.68 0.53
CA ARG A 132 -2.92 2.97 -0.16
C ARG A 132 -1.75 3.72 0.45
N SER A 133 -0.92 4.38 -0.37
CA SER A 133 0.28 5.12 0.10
C SER A 133 0.43 6.52 -0.51
N ASP A 134 -0.64 7.08 -1.08
CA ASP A 134 -0.57 8.40 -1.69
C ASP A 134 -0.72 9.55 -0.67
N SER A 135 -0.20 10.73 -1.03
CA SER A 135 -0.31 11.94 -0.21
C SER A 135 -1.76 12.41 -0.02
N TYR A 136 -2.69 11.91 -0.84
CA TYR A 136 -4.11 12.20 -0.69
C TYR A 136 -4.65 11.58 0.60
N VAL A 137 -4.17 10.39 0.99
CA VAL A 137 -4.50 9.78 2.29
C VAL A 137 -4.00 10.62 3.46
N ASP A 138 -2.76 11.12 3.41
CA ASP A 138 -2.24 11.97 4.49
C ASP A 138 -3.03 13.29 4.64
N ASP A 139 -3.46 13.87 3.52
CA ASP A 139 -4.32 15.05 3.52
C ASP A 139 -5.75 14.73 4.00
N GLN A 140 -6.24 13.54 3.71
CA GLN A 140 -7.52 13.02 4.17
C GLN A 140 -7.49 12.84 5.69
N ILE A 141 -6.53 12.10 6.23
CA ILE A 141 -6.40 11.85 7.68
C ILE A 141 -6.37 13.16 8.48
N LYS A 142 -5.65 14.19 8.02
CA LYS A 142 -5.61 15.51 8.68
C LYS A 142 -6.97 16.23 8.70
N ARG A 143 -7.86 15.92 7.75
CA ARG A 143 -9.21 16.51 7.67
C ARG A 143 -10.22 15.77 8.54
N TYR A 144 -9.88 14.61 9.07
CA TYR A 144 -10.81 13.73 9.75
C TYR A 144 -10.58 13.64 11.26
N ALA A 145 -11.66 13.34 11.97
CA ALA A 145 -11.60 13.11 13.40
C ALA A 145 -11.16 11.66 13.67
N ALA A 146 -10.34 11.48 14.70
CA ALA A 146 -10.11 10.16 15.27
C ALA A 146 -11.44 9.63 15.84
N VAL A 147 -11.72 8.35 15.63
CA VAL A 147 -12.82 7.69 16.34
C VAL A 147 -12.32 7.40 17.76
N GLU A 148 -13.09 7.84 18.75
CA GLU A 148 -12.71 7.68 20.15
C GLU A 148 -12.51 6.19 20.49
N GLY A 149 -11.33 5.85 21.02
CA GLY A 149 -10.98 4.47 21.38
C GLY A 149 -10.54 3.57 20.21
N ALA A 150 -10.36 4.11 19.00
CA ALA A 150 -9.94 3.35 17.82
C ALA A 150 -8.51 3.66 17.35
N ASN A 151 -7.89 2.69 16.68
CA ASN A 151 -6.57 2.80 16.04
C ASN A 151 -6.63 3.28 14.55
N TYR A 152 -7.71 3.96 14.16
CA TYR A 152 -7.94 4.42 12.78
C TYR A 152 -8.62 5.80 12.71
N VAL A 153 -8.50 6.45 11.55
CA VAL A 153 -9.07 7.77 11.23
C VAL A 153 -9.95 7.64 9.98
N GLY A 154 -11.12 8.31 9.91
CA GLY A 154 -12.13 8.00 8.87
C GLY A 154 -12.83 9.18 8.20
N VAL A 155 -13.12 9.04 6.90
CA VAL A 155 -14.02 9.88 6.10
C VAL A 155 -15.47 9.48 6.36
N TRP A 156 -16.33 10.48 6.52
CA TRP A 156 -17.77 10.32 6.36
C TRP A 156 -18.22 11.10 5.12
N SER A 157 -18.58 10.40 4.04
CA SER A 157 -19.31 11.05 2.93
C SER A 157 -20.77 11.14 3.34
N SER A 158 -21.16 12.26 3.93
CA SER A 158 -22.52 12.53 4.39
C SER A 158 -23.49 12.79 3.23
N GLN A 159 -23.45 12.03 2.13
CA GLN A 159 -24.58 11.96 1.19
C GLN A 159 -25.70 11.08 1.76
N ILE A 160 -25.99 11.22 3.05
CA ILE A 160 -27.16 10.63 3.72
C ILE A 160 -28.44 11.37 3.32
N ASP A 161 -28.34 12.41 2.49
CA ASP A 161 -29.46 13.29 2.12
C ASP A 161 -30.53 12.62 1.27
N GLU A 162 -30.21 11.53 0.54
CA GLU A 162 -31.17 10.84 -0.34
C GLU A 162 -31.57 9.43 0.12
N LYS A 163 -31.08 8.95 1.27
CA LYS A 163 -31.42 7.64 1.88
C LYS A 163 -31.15 6.39 1.01
N THR A 164 -30.43 6.50 -0.09
CA THR A 164 -30.22 5.37 -1.03
C THR A 164 -28.88 4.66 -0.82
N LYS A 165 -27.83 5.40 -0.40
CA LYS A 165 -26.48 4.88 -0.20
C LYS A 165 -25.74 5.69 0.87
N CYS A 166 -25.05 5.02 1.80
CA CYS A 166 -24.03 5.65 2.65
C CYS A 166 -22.67 5.06 2.30
N HIS A 167 -21.64 5.90 2.29
CA HIS A 167 -20.27 5.50 1.96
C HIS A 167 -19.30 6.08 2.99
N TYR A 168 -18.42 5.24 3.52
CA TYR A 168 -17.33 5.66 4.38
C TYR A 168 -16.03 4.92 4.07
N GLU A 169 -14.92 5.60 4.32
CA GLU A 169 -13.56 5.07 4.19
C GLU A 169 -12.83 5.29 5.52
N LEU A 170 -12.24 4.23 6.05
CA LEU A 170 -11.43 4.26 7.26
C LEU A 170 -9.98 3.95 6.91
N TYR A 171 -9.07 4.67 7.55
CA TYR A 171 -7.63 4.63 7.29
C TYR A 171 -6.91 4.26 8.58
N THR A 172 -6.12 3.19 8.53
CA THR A 172 -5.22 2.85 9.64
C THR A 172 -4.06 3.84 9.74
N ASP A 173 -3.34 3.77 10.85
CA ASP A 173 -1.98 4.30 10.90
C ASP A 173 -1.07 3.65 9.86
N SER A 174 0.08 4.29 9.61
CA SER A 174 1.11 3.75 8.73
C SER A 174 1.52 2.37 9.23
N ASN A 175 1.48 1.39 8.34
CA ASN A 175 1.79 0.01 8.69
C ASN A 175 3.30 -0.26 8.51
N THR A 176 3.87 -1.16 9.31
CA THR A 176 5.29 -1.49 9.27
C THR A 176 5.65 -2.54 8.21
N TYR A 177 4.72 -3.40 7.78
CA TYR A 177 4.99 -4.40 6.72
C TYR A 177 4.52 -3.97 5.31
N LEU A 178 3.75 -2.89 5.22
CA LEU A 178 3.36 -2.25 3.96
C LEU A 178 3.88 -0.83 3.97
N ASP A 179 4.56 -0.41 2.91
CA ASP A 179 4.84 1.02 2.65
C ASP A 179 3.54 1.73 2.22
N GLY A 180 2.61 1.88 3.17
CA GLY A 180 1.25 2.36 3.00
C GLY A 180 0.37 2.14 4.24
N ARG A 181 -0.94 2.33 4.05
CA ARG A 181 -1.98 2.18 5.06
C ARG A 181 -3.05 1.22 4.56
N ILE A 182 -3.75 0.57 5.48
CA ILE A 182 -4.96 -0.18 5.14
C ILE A 182 -6.13 0.79 5.07
N VAL A 183 -6.92 0.64 4.01
CA VAL A 183 -8.17 1.35 3.78
C VAL A 183 -9.31 0.34 3.86
N VAL A 184 -10.29 0.63 4.71
CA VAL A 184 -11.55 -0.10 4.78
C VAL A 184 -12.64 0.81 4.25
N GLU A 185 -13.17 0.47 3.09
CA GLU A 185 -14.30 1.16 2.47
C GLU A 185 -15.57 0.33 2.69
N VAL A 186 -16.67 1.00 3.06
CA VAL A 186 -17.97 0.34 3.17
C VAL A 186 -19.02 1.15 2.43
N ASP A 187 -19.66 0.49 1.47
CA ASP A 187 -20.87 0.96 0.81
C ASP A 187 -22.09 0.29 1.45
N MET A 188 -22.98 1.07 2.07
CA MET A 188 -24.25 0.58 2.61
C MET A 188 -25.41 0.92 1.68
N TYR A 189 -26.20 -0.08 1.30
CA TYR A 189 -27.32 0.04 0.38
C TYR A 189 -28.67 -0.22 1.08
N ALA A 190 -29.63 0.68 0.85
CA ALA A 190 -31.07 0.46 1.03
C ALA A 190 -31.59 0.01 2.41
N TYR A 191 -31.48 0.91 3.40
CA TYR A 191 -32.42 0.98 4.54
C TYR A 191 -33.51 2.06 4.33
N GLY A 192 -33.36 2.93 3.34
CA GLY A 192 -34.06 4.22 3.25
C GLY A 192 -35.54 4.22 2.91
N SER A 193 -36.09 3.16 2.31
CA SER A 193 -37.54 3.12 2.00
C SER A 193 -38.40 2.85 3.23
N TRP A 194 -37.81 2.33 4.31
CA TRP A 194 -38.55 1.90 5.50
C TRP A 194 -37.94 2.32 6.83
N MET A 195 -36.71 2.83 6.86
CA MET A 195 -36.06 3.34 8.08
C MET A 195 -36.14 4.88 8.18
N PRO A 196 -36.60 5.44 9.32
CA PRO A 196 -36.47 6.85 9.64
C PRO A 196 -35.00 7.33 9.56
N ILE A 197 -34.79 8.59 9.21
CA ILE A 197 -33.44 9.13 8.98
C ILE A 197 -32.57 9.13 10.24
N ASP A 198 -33.16 9.35 11.41
CA ASP A 198 -32.44 9.38 12.68
C ASP A 198 -32.02 7.96 13.13
N ASP A 199 -32.86 6.96 12.86
CA ASP A 199 -32.51 5.55 13.08
C ASP A 199 -31.37 5.12 12.15
N TYR A 200 -31.41 5.57 10.89
CA TYR A 200 -30.35 5.31 9.92
C TYR A 200 -29.00 5.94 10.33
N LYS A 201 -29.02 7.17 10.85
CA LYS A 201 -27.82 7.81 11.41
C LYS A 201 -27.30 7.04 12.62
N THR A 202 -28.18 6.55 13.48
CA THR A 202 -27.82 5.75 14.66
C THR A 202 -27.17 4.41 14.26
N LEU A 203 -27.70 3.75 13.22
CA LEU A 203 -27.10 2.56 12.63
C LEU A 203 -25.68 2.83 12.14
N VAL A 204 -25.49 3.87 11.33
CA VAL A 204 -24.16 4.25 10.80
C VAL A 204 -23.19 4.56 11.93
N ASP A 205 -23.60 5.36 12.91
CA ASP A 205 -22.77 5.72 14.06
C ASP A 205 -22.38 4.49 14.89
N THR A 206 -23.31 3.56 15.09
CA THR A 206 -23.08 2.30 15.80
C THR A 206 -22.06 1.42 15.06
N MET A 207 -22.23 1.25 13.75
CA MET A 207 -21.26 0.49 12.93
C MET A 207 -19.86 1.07 13.03
N ILE A 208 -19.71 2.39 12.97
CA ILE A 208 -18.41 3.07 13.04
C ILE A 208 -17.77 2.92 14.43
N LYS A 209 -18.54 3.15 15.49
CA LYS A 209 -18.06 3.04 16.89
C LYS A 209 -17.70 1.61 17.29
N THR A 210 -18.35 0.63 16.67
CA THR A 210 -18.07 -0.79 16.93
C THR A 210 -17.05 -1.38 15.98
N MET A 211 -16.58 -0.60 14.99
CA MET A 211 -15.61 -1.11 14.04
C MET A 211 -14.27 -1.37 14.70
N LYS A 212 -13.65 -2.46 14.27
CA LYS A 212 -12.29 -2.83 14.66
C LYS A 212 -11.56 -3.32 13.42
N ILE A 213 -10.36 -2.82 13.23
CA ILE A 213 -9.45 -3.22 12.16
C ILE A 213 -8.24 -3.85 12.83
N ASP A 214 -8.16 -5.17 12.79
CA ASP A 214 -7.03 -5.93 13.31
C ASP A 214 -6.08 -6.23 12.15
N ILE A 215 -4.88 -5.69 12.26
CA ILE A 215 -3.75 -6.03 11.40
C ILE A 215 -3.12 -7.31 11.94
N LEU A 216 -3.12 -8.36 11.13
CA LEU A 216 -2.64 -9.68 11.50
C LEU A 216 -1.17 -9.85 11.10
N ASP A 217 -0.43 -10.59 11.91
CA ASP A 217 0.93 -11.04 11.56
C ASP A 217 0.95 -12.04 10.39
N THR A 218 -0.24 -12.54 10.00
CA THR A 218 -0.42 -13.48 8.90
C THR A 218 -1.00 -12.75 7.70
N ASN A 219 -0.22 -12.64 6.62
CA ASN A 219 -0.69 -12.23 5.31
C ASN A 219 -0.12 -13.19 4.26
N ASN A 220 -0.75 -13.25 3.09
CA ASN A 220 -0.27 -14.03 1.95
C ASN A 220 0.37 -13.12 0.87
N LEU A 221 0.88 -11.93 1.25
CA LEU A 221 1.64 -11.06 0.35
C LEU A 221 3.01 -11.64 0.03
N ILE A 222 3.54 -12.47 0.94
CA ILE A 222 4.77 -13.21 0.75
C ILE A 222 4.50 -14.70 1.01
N ASP A 223 5.08 -15.55 0.18
CA ASP A 223 5.00 -17.00 0.37
C ASP A 223 5.89 -17.45 1.55
N ALA A 224 5.86 -18.74 1.85
CA ALA A 224 6.63 -19.32 2.95
C ALA A 224 8.15 -19.18 2.79
N ASP A 225 8.62 -18.96 1.56
CA ASP A 225 10.03 -18.73 1.22
C ASP A 225 10.38 -17.23 1.22
N GLY A 226 9.41 -16.36 1.49
CA GLY A 226 9.56 -14.90 1.51
C GLY A 226 9.43 -14.23 0.15
N ASN A 227 9.03 -14.97 -0.90
CA ASN A 227 8.88 -14.42 -2.24
C ASN A 227 7.51 -13.74 -2.39
N PHE A 228 7.47 -12.69 -3.20
CA PHE A 228 6.25 -11.96 -3.49
C PHE A 228 5.55 -12.56 -4.72
N PRO A 229 4.34 -13.12 -4.63
CA PRO A 229 3.58 -13.51 -5.81
C PRO A 229 3.17 -12.25 -6.57
N SER A 230 3.50 -12.20 -7.87
CA SER A 230 3.14 -11.08 -8.73
C SER A 230 1.63 -10.82 -8.63
N ALA A 231 1.20 -9.56 -8.77
CA ALA A 231 -0.23 -9.24 -8.75
C ALA A 231 -1.09 -10.09 -9.71
N SER A 232 -0.57 -10.50 -10.87
CA SER A 232 -1.31 -11.38 -11.80
C SER A 232 -1.32 -12.87 -11.41
N GLY A 233 -0.61 -13.26 -10.36
CA GLY A 233 -0.44 -14.64 -9.91
C GLY A 233 0.40 -15.52 -10.83
N VAL A 234 1.07 -14.95 -11.84
CA VAL A 234 1.71 -15.72 -12.92
C VAL A 234 3.20 -16.01 -12.64
N PHE A 235 3.86 -15.18 -11.84
CA PHE A 235 5.25 -15.40 -11.41
C PHE A 235 5.43 -14.94 -9.96
N THR A 236 6.57 -15.30 -9.37
CA THR A 236 6.97 -14.85 -8.03
C THR A 236 8.25 -14.03 -8.16
N VAL A 237 8.34 -12.95 -7.39
CA VAL A 237 9.54 -12.13 -7.22
C VAL A 237 10.27 -12.62 -5.98
N PRO A 238 11.50 -13.13 -6.11
CA PRO A 238 12.30 -13.56 -4.97
C PRO A 238 12.43 -12.49 -3.90
N SER A 239 12.55 -12.92 -2.63
CA SER A 239 12.79 -12.01 -1.51
C SER A 239 14.09 -11.20 -1.68
N LYS A 240 15.01 -11.69 -2.52
CA LYS A 240 16.27 -11.04 -2.86
C LYS A 240 16.59 -11.13 -4.34
N ILE A 241 17.07 -10.04 -4.92
CA ILE A 241 17.51 -9.97 -6.31
C ILE A 241 18.95 -9.51 -6.37
N THR A 242 19.76 -10.15 -7.21
CA THR A 242 21.13 -9.72 -7.51
C THR A 242 21.15 -8.80 -8.72
N ILE A 243 21.61 -7.56 -8.58
CA ILE A 243 21.88 -6.65 -9.71
C ILE A 243 23.32 -6.17 -9.61
N ASP A 244 24.07 -6.19 -10.72
CA ASP A 244 25.49 -5.78 -10.76
C ASP A 244 26.34 -6.49 -9.69
N GLY A 245 26.06 -7.80 -9.51
CA GLY A 245 26.73 -8.65 -8.53
C GLY A 245 26.44 -8.34 -7.05
N LYS A 246 25.46 -7.47 -6.76
CA LYS A 246 25.04 -7.11 -5.40
C LYS A 246 23.62 -7.57 -5.12
N GLU A 247 23.42 -8.13 -3.94
CA GLU A 247 22.12 -8.58 -3.46
C GLU A 247 21.31 -7.41 -2.88
N TYR A 248 20.05 -7.31 -3.27
CA TYR A 248 19.09 -6.32 -2.80
C TYR A 248 17.83 -7.00 -2.29
N GLU A 249 17.34 -6.56 -1.14
CA GLU A 249 16.07 -7.03 -0.58
C GLU A 249 14.88 -6.50 -1.40
N THR A 250 13.91 -7.37 -1.64
CA THR A 250 12.62 -7.00 -2.22
C THR A 250 11.71 -6.48 -1.12
N ALA A 251 11.22 -5.25 -1.28
CA ALA A 251 10.26 -4.61 -0.39
C ALA A 251 8.87 -4.60 -1.00
N VAL A 252 7.83 -4.56 -0.16
CA VAL A 252 6.45 -4.32 -0.60
C VAL A 252 6.18 -2.82 -0.61
N THR A 253 5.69 -2.31 -1.73
CA THR A 253 5.24 -0.92 -1.90
C THR A 253 3.81 -0.87 -2.44
N VAL A 254 3.12 0.27 -2.26
CA VAL A 254 1.69 0.37 -2.59
C VAL A 254 1.36 1.47 -3.63
N PRO A 255 1.99 1.50 -4.81
CA PRO A 255 1.63 2.45 -5.85
C PRO A 255 0.20 2.19 -6.34
N TYR A 256 -0.56 3.26 -6.57
CA TYR A 256 -1.91 3.17 -7.14
C TYR A 256 -2.88 2.27 -6.37
N SER A 257 -2.60 2.05 -5.08
CA SER A 257 -3.47 1.35 -4.14
C SER A 257 -3.57 -0.17 -4.30
N ALA A 258 -2.51 -0.79 -4.80
CA ALA A 258 -2.29 -2.23 -4.75
C ALA A 258 -0.88 -2.50 -4.20
N PRO A 259 -0.61 -3.62 -3.51
CA PRO A 259 0.75 -4.02 -3.16
C PRO A 259 1.56 -4.49 -4.38
N HIS A 260 2.82 -4.11 -4.46
CA HIS A 260 3.77 -4.49 -5.50
C HIS A 260 5.14 -4.81 -4.89
N ALA A 261 5.83 -5.80 -5.44
CA ALA A 261 7.25 -5.99 -5.21
C ALA A 261 8.08 -4.85 -5.81
N GLN A 262 9.05 -4.36 -5.04
CA GLN A 262 10.00 -3.36 -5.47
C GLN A 262 11.39 -3.63 -4.92
N ILE A 263 12.40 -3.48 -5.77
CA ILE A 263 13.79 -3.39 -5.36
C ILE A 263 14.30 -1.98 -5.64
N LYS A 264 15.19 -1.51 -4.78
CA LYS A 264 15.75 -0.16 -4.83
C LYS A 264 17.24 -0.21 -4.59
N PHE A 265 18.00 0.43 -5.47
CA PHE A 265 19.46 0.50 -5.36
C PHE A 265 20.01 1.81 -5.92
N THR A 266 21.30 2.04 -5.71
CA THR A 266 22.02 3.18 -6.29
C THR A 266 23.03 2.66 -7.28
N ASP A 267 23.01 3.20 -8.49
CA ASP A 267 23.94 2.83 -9.53
C ASP A 267 25.34 3.46 -9.36
N ALA A 268 26.24 3.16 -10.28
CA ALA A 268 27.61 3.68 -10.27
C ALA A 268 27.69 5.22 -10.42
N ASP A 269 26.65 5.87 -10.97
CA ASP A 269 26.57 7.32 -11.15
C ASP A 269 25.93 8.02 -9.94
N GLY A 270 25.64 7.28 -8.87
CA GLY A 270 24.99 7.80 -7.68
C GLY A 270 23.49 8.07 -7.87
N LYS A 271 22.89 7.58 -8.95
CA LYS A 271 21.46 7.72 -9.22
C LYS A 271 20.69 6.53 -8.66
N GLU A 272 19.56 6.85 -8.06
CA GLU A 272 18.62 5.84 -7.57
C GLU A 272 17.99 5.08 -8.73
N ILE A 273 18.00 3.75 -8.65
CA ILE A 273 17.27 2.85 -9.53
C ILE A 273 16.20 2.14 -8.70
N THR A 274 14.99 2.13 -9.23
CA THR A 274 13.88 1.39 -8.64
C THR A 274 13.33 0.45 -9.71
N ILE A 275 13.30 -0.85 -9.44
CA ILE A 275 12.60 -1.83 -10.29
C ILE A 275 11.38 -2.29 -9.51
N ARG A 276 10.21 -2.12 -10.11
CA ARG A 276 8.93 -2.43 -9.50
C ARG A 276 8.13 -3.29 -10.44
N GLU A 277 7.55 -4.38 -9.95
CA GLU A 277 6.51 -5.04 -10.75
C GLU A 277 5.34 -4.07 -10.89
N ASP A 278 4.82 -3.86 -12.09
CA ASP A 278 3.50 -3.25 -12.23
C ASP A 278 2.61 -4.39 -12.70
N GLY A 279 1.76 -4.87 -11.79
CA GLY A 279 0.78 -5.91 -12.08
C GLY A 279 0.08 -5.66 -13.42
N GLN A 280 -0.33 -6.73 -14.10
CA GLN A 280 -1.04 -6.57 -15.36
C GLN A 280 -2.41 -5.91 -15.11
N ASN A 281 -2.58 -4.65 -15.49
CA ASN A 281 -3.92 -4.09 -15.65
C ASN A 281 -4.60 -4.63 -16.92
N VAL A 282 -3.83 -5.02 -17.94
CA VAL A 282 -4.29 -5.74 -19.16
C VAL A 282 -3.07 -6.46 -19.76
N ALA A 283 -3.21 -7.70 -20.25
CA ALA A 283 -2.17 -8.36 -21.03
C ALA A 283 -1.80 -7.51 -22.27
N LYS A 284 -0.60 -6.94 -22.26
CA LYS A 284 -0.07 -6.13 -23.37
C LYS A 284 0.68 -7.07 -24.34
N TYR A 285 -0.01 -7.51 -25.39
CA TYR A 285 0.58 -8.41 -26.39
C TYR A 285 1.59 -7.68 -27.28
N VAL A 286 2.79 -8.23 -27.42
CA VAL A 286 3.86 -7.64 -28.25
C VAL A 286 3.54 -7.83 -29.74
N SER A 287 2.97 -8.97 -30.10
CA SER A 287 2.66 -9.37 -31.48
C SER A 287 1.55 -8.57 -32.17
N SER A 288 0.79 -7.76 -31.44
CA SER A 288 -0.37 -7.02 -31.97
C SER A 288 -0.22 -5.49 -31.96
N ARG A 289 0.91 -4.95 -31.49
CA ARG A 289 1.03 -3.51 -31.22
C ARG A 289 1.40 -2.68 -32.46
N ARG A 290 0.49 -1.78 -32.84
CA ARG A 290 0.73 -0.63 -33.75
C ARG A 290 1.55 0.49 -33.11
N GLU A 291 1.91 0.35 -31.84
CA GLU A 291 2.57 1.39 -31.02
C GLU A 291 4.05 1.55 -31.33
N LEU A 292 4.67 0.57 -32.00
CA LEU A 292 6.01 0.71 -32.59
C LEU A 292 6.09 1.78 -33.69
N ASN A 293 4.95 2.34 -34.10
CA ASN A 293 4.91 3.52 -34.97
C ASN A 293 5.35 4.82 -34.26
N ASP A 294 5.55 4.80 -32.94
CA ASP A 294 6.19 5.87 -32.17
C ASP A 294 7.53 5.37 -31.57
N PRO A 295 8.61 5.35 -32.38
CA PRO A 295 9.91 4.82 -31.97
C PRO A 295 10.64 5.69 -30.93
N GLU A 296 10.15 6.92 -30.70
CA GLU A 296 10.71 7.79 -29.66
C GLU A 296 10.25 7.39 -28.25
N ARG A 297 9.09 6.74 -28.17
CA ARG A 297 8.47 6.23 -26.94
C ARG A 297 8.63 4.73 -26.77
N TYR A 298 8.47 3.95 -27.84
CA TYR A 298 8.49 2.49 -27.78
C TYR A 298 9.69 1.92 -28.51
N ARG A 299 10.29 0.86 -27.96
CA ARG A 299 11.36 0.10 -28.61
C ARG A 299 11.22 -1.39 -28.36
N GLU A 300 11.66 -2.18 -29.31
CA GLU A 300 11.82 -3.62 -29.11
C GLU A 300 12.98 -3.89 -28.16
N VAL A 301 12.83 -4.92 -27.33
CA VAL A 301 13.87 -5.42 -26.44
C VAL A 301 14.00 -6.93 -26.54
N LYS A 302 15.21 -7.43 -26.28
CA LYS A 302 15.52 -8.85 -26.31
C LYS A 302 16.39 -9.21 -25.12
N PHE A 303 15.89 -10.09 -24.26
CA PHE A 303 16.59 -10.59 -23.08
C PHE A 303 16.82 -12.08 -23.28
N GLY A 304 18.02 -12.45 -23.76
CA GLY A 304 18.27 -13.80 -24.26
C GLY A 304 17.31 -14.21 -25.39
N ASP A 305 16.61 -15.33 -25.20
CA ASP A 305 15.62 -15.86 -26.15
C ASP A 305 14.23 -15.19 -26.04
N TYR A 306 14.06 -14.30 -25.06
CA TYR A 306 12.78 -13.64 -24.80
C TYR A 306 12.71 -12.29 -25.49
N SER A 307 11.60 -12.04 -26.17
CA SER A 307 11.32 -10.76 -26.84
C SER A 307 10.27 -9.96 -26.10
N GLY A 308 10.40 -8.64 -26.16
CA GLY A 308 9.47 -7.74 -25.50
C GLY A 308 9.46 -6.35 -26.13
N ILE A 309 8.74 -5.47 -25.44
CA ILE A 309 8.71 -4.05 -25.73
C ILE A 309 9.10 -3.27 -24.47
N CYS A 310 9.82 -2.18 -24.66
CA CYS A 310 10.07 -1.19 -23.64
C CYS A 310 9.38 0.12 -24.03
N GLU A 311 8.57 0.65 -23.11
CA GLU A 311 7.99 1.98 -23.19
C GLU A 311 8.80 2.94 -22.30
N LYS A 312 9.32 4.00 -22.91
CA LYS A 312 10.00 5.09 -22.20
C LYS A 312 9.01 6.21 -21.91
N THR A 313 8.95 6.62 -20.66
CA THR A 313 8.26 7.86 -20.25
C THR A 313 9.17 8.72 -19.39
N THR A 314 9.04 10.04 -19.53
CA THR A 314 9.71 11.01 -18.67
C THR A 314 8.64 11.84 -17.99
N ASN A 315 8.49 11.68 -16.66
CA ASN A 315 7.50 12.42 -15.89
C ASN A 315 8.07 12.74 -14.50
N ASN A 316 7.63 13.85 -13.91
CA ASN A 316 7.99 14.26 -12.55
C ASN A 316 9.51 14.27 -12.27
N GLY A 317 10.34 14.61 -13.26
CA GLY A 317 11.80 14.68 -13.09
C GLY A 317 12.47 13.32 -12.79
N CYS A 318 11.94 12.25 -13.35
CA CYS A 318 12.57 10.93 -13.41
C CYS A 318 12.35 10.30 -14.80
N ILE A 319 13.14 9.28 -15.12
CA ILE A 319 13.07 8.53 -16.38
C ILE A 319 12.51 7.15 -16.07
N LYS A 320 11.46 6.72 -16.77
CA LYS A 320 10.79 5.43 -16.54
C LYS A 320 10.79 4.57 -17.79
N TYR A 321 11.15 3.31 -17.61
CA TYR A 321 11.20 2.28 -18.63
C TYR A 321 10.27 1.15 -18.19
N GLU A 322 9.09 1.07 -18.81
CA GLU A 322 8.18 -0.05 -18.59
C GLU A 322 8.52 -1.16 -19.58
N TYR A 323 8.89 -2.32 -19.07
CA TYR A 323 9.23 -3.50 -19.84
C TYR A 323 8.05 -4.45 -19.85
N THR A 324 7.69 -4.99 -21.02
CA THR A 324 6.75 -6.11 -21.16
C THR A 324 7.39 -7.20 -22.01
N LEU A 325 7.72 -8.32 -21.39
CA LEU A 325 8.48 -9.42 -21.99
C LEU A 325 7.59 -10.66 -22.08
N VAL A 326 7.55 -11.32 -23.24
CA VAL A 326 6.87 -12.61 -23.42
C VAL A 326 7.82 -13.71 -22.99
N TYR A 327 7.42 -14.53 -22.03
CA TYR A 327 8.26 -15.60 -21.49
C TYR A 327 7.69 -17.01 -21.65
N ALA A 328 6.42 -17.15 -22.03
CA ALA A 328 5.85 -18.42 -22.46
C ALA A 328 4.86 -18.20 -23.61
N VAL A 329 4.79 -19.19 -24.51
CA VAL A 329 3.83 -19.20 -25.63
C VAL A 329 3.21 -20.59 -25.70
N GLU A 330 1.90 -20.67 -25.47
CA GLU A 330 1.11 -21.90 -25.58
C GLU A 330 0.08 -21.75 -26.71
N GLY A 331 0.41 -22.29 -27.88
CA GLY A 331 -0.42 -22.12 -29.08
C GLY A 331 -0.48 -20.65 -29.49
N SER A 332 -1.65 -20.01 -29.36
CA SER A 332 -1.86 -18.58 -29.63
C SER A 332 -1.88 -17.71 -28.37
N LYS A 333 -1.63 -18.29 -27.19
CA LYS A 333 -1.62 -17.56 -25.91
C LYS A 333 -0.20 -17.22 -25.54
N GLU A 334 0.09 -15.93 -25.39
CA GLU A 334 1.35 -15.43 -24.85
C GLU A 334 1.17 -15.13 -23.36
N THR A 335 2.14 -15.55 -22.56
CA THR A 335 2.28 -15.15 -21.16
C THR A 335 3.39 -14.11 -21.07
N ASN A 336 3.06 -12.95 -20.51
CA ASN A 336 3.99 -11.84 -20.38
C ASN A 336 4.23 -11.42 -18.94
N MET A 337 5.35 -10.76 -18.73
CA MET A 337 5.79 -10.16 -17.48
C MET A 337 5.97 -8.67 -17.70
N THR A 338 5.39 -7.86 -16.82
CA THR A 338 5.49 -6.40 -16.87
C THR A 338 6.12 -5.86 -15.60
N PHE A 339 7.11 -4.99 -15.76
CA PHE A 339 7.76 -4.28 -14.65
C PHE A 339 8.29 -2.93 -15.12
N VAL A 340 8.39 -1.99 -14.19
CA VAL A 340 8.87 -0.62 -14.44
C VAL A 340 10.22 -0.44 -13.76
N LEU A 341 11.20 0.02 -14.54
CA LEU A 341 12.46 0.52 -14.04
C LEU A 341 12.42 2.06 -14.05
N THR A 342 12.64 2.68 -12.90
CA THR A 342 12.75 4.13 -12.75
C THR A 342 14.20 4.51 -12.47
N TYR A 343 14.74 5.41 -13.28
CA TYR A 343 16.05 6.04 -13.12
C TYR A 343 15.89 7.44 -12.54
N GLY A 344 16.51 7.65 -11.38
CA GLY A 344 16.39 8.84 -10.55
C GLY A 344 15.14 8.84 -9.66
N ALA A 345 15.29 9.33 -8.43
CA ALA A 345 14.17 9.65 -7.55
C ALA A 345 13.25 10.72 -8.19
N PRO A 346 11.98 10.82 -7.79
CA PRO A 346 11.10 11.89 -8.24
C PRO A 346 11.75 13.27 -8.07
N LYS A 347 11.69 14.09 -9.11
CA LYS A 347 12.26 15.46 -9.21
C LYS A 347 13.78 15.53 -9.11
N SER A 348 14.49 14.41 -9.20
CA SER A 348 15.96 14.36 -9.10
C SER A 348 16.70 14.60 -10.42
N ILE A 349 15.98 14.54 -11.56
CA ILE A 349 16.53 14.77 -12.89
C ILE A 349 15.86 16.00 -13.48
N SER A 350 16.67 17.02 -13.78
CA SER A 350 16.21 18.25 -14.40
C SER A 350 15.79 18.05 -15.87
N SER A 351 14.97 18.97 -16.39
CA SER A 351 14.61 18.96 -17.81
C SER A 351 15.83 19.06 -18.72
N ASP A 352 16.86 19.81 -18.31
CA ASP A 352 18.08 19.99 -19.09
C ASP A 352 18.94 18.72 -19.08
N GLU A 353 19.01 17.99 -17.96
CA GLU A 353 19.63 16.65 -17.93
C GLU A 353 18.90 15.68 -18.87
N ILE A 354 17.56 15.65 -18.84
CA ILE A 354 16.76 14.81 -19.74
C ILE A 354 17.04 15.16 -21.20
N LYS A 355 17.06 16.45 -21.56
CA LYS A 355 17.40 16.91 -22.91
C LYS A 355 18.84 16.58 -23.28
N ALA A 356 19.77 16.65 -22.34
CA ALA A 356 21.17 16.32 -22.60
C ALA A 356 21.37 14.82 -22.86
N ILE A 357 20.57 13.96 -22.22
CA ILE A 357 20.58 12.51 -22.46
C ILE A 357 19.88 12.18 -23.78
N TYR A 358 18.66 12.68 -23.99
CA TYR A 358 17.82 12.27 -25.13
C TYR A 358 17.91 13.15 -26.37
N GLY A 359 18.61 14.29 -26.28
CA GLY A 359 18.99 15.11 -27.44
C GLY A 359 20.24 14.59 -28.16
N ASP A 360 20.92 13.60 -27.58
CA ASP A 360 22.14 12.99 -28.10
C ASP A 360 21.92 11.47 -28.30
N LYS A 361 22.17 10.99 -29.52
CA LYS A 361 21.92 9.59 -29.89
C LYS A 361 22.83 8.61 -29.16
N ASP A 362 24.08 8.98 -28.92
CA ASP A 362 25.07 8.11 -28.29
C ASP A 362 24.75 7.99 -26.79
N LYS A 363 24.42 9.10 -26.14
CA LYS A 363 23.96 9.09 -24.74
C LYS A 363 22.63 8.37 -24.55
N THR A 364 21.72 8.51 -25.51
CA THR A 364 20.46 7.74 -25.51
C THR A 364 20.75 6.23 -25.59
N ALA A 365 21.65 5.82 -26.48
CA ALA A 365 22.03 4.42 -26.63
C ALA A 365 22.72 3.87 -25.38
N GLU A 366 23.60 4.66 -24.77
CA GLU A 366 24.28 4.32 -23.51
C GLU A 366 23.27 4.14 -22.37
N MET A 367 22.35 5.09 -22.20
CA MET A 367 21.29 5.00 -21.20
C MET A 367 20.40 3.78 -21.42
N ASN A 368 19.94 3.55 -22.65
CA ASN A 368 19.12 2.37 -22.98
C ASN A 368 19.85 1.08 -22.62
N LYS A 369 21.12 0.95 -23.04
CA LYS A 369 21.93 -0.24 -22.77
C LYS A 369 22.10 -0.49 -21.27
N LYS A 370 22.33 0.56 -20.49
CA LYS A 370 22.49 0.47 -19.04
C LYS A 370 21.20 -0.01 -18.36
N LEU A 371 20.07 0.62 -18.67
CA LEU A 371 18.78 0.24 -18.06
C LEU A 371 18.29 -1.13 -18.56
N ASP A 372 18.61 -1.51 -19.80
CA ASP A 372 18.36 -2.86 -20.32
C ASP A 372 19.12 -3.93 -19.55
N ALA A 373 20.39 -3.68 -19.21
CA ALA A 373 21.20 -4.64 -18.46
C ALA A 373 20.59 -4.94 -17.09
N TYR A 374 20.17 -3.91 -16.35
CA TYR A 374 19.48 -4.08 -15.06
C TYR A 374 18.13 -4.79 -15.21
N ALA A 375 17.35 -4.44 -16.24
CA ALA A 375 16.09 -5.09 -16.53
C ALA A 375 16.25 -6.57 -16.90
N GLU A 376 17.29 -6.90 -17.67
CA GLU A 376 17.60 -8.27 -18.07
C GLU A 376 18.06 -9.12 -16.87
N GLU A 377 18.91 -8.59 -15.99
CA GLU A 377 19.34 -9.29 -14.77
C GLU A 377 18.16 -9.56 -13.83
N TYR A 378 17.27 -8.59 -13.65
CA TYR A 378 16.02 -8.76 -12.91
C TYR A 378 15.15 -9.84 -13.54
N PHE A 379 14.83 -9.71 -14.82
CA PHE A 379 13.97 -10.65 -15.55
C PHE A 379 14.49 -12.08 -15.52
N LYS A 380 15.80 -12.29 -15.70
CA LYS A 380 16.41 -13.62 -15.67
C LYS A 380 16.18 -14.34 -14.34
N GLN A 381 16.27 -13.63 -13.21
CA GLN A 381 16.03 -14.22 -11.90
C GLN A 381 14.56 -14.61 -11.66
N LEU A 382 13.62 -14.01 -12.40
CA LEU A 382 12.20 -14.36 -12.30
C LEU A 382 11.82 -15.57 -13.18
N VAL A 383 12.52 -15.75 -14.31
CA VAL A 383 12.20 -16.81 -15.28
C VAL A 383 13.03 -18.07 -15.06
N TYR A 384 14.29 -17.95 -14.64
CA TYR A 384 15.21 -19.08 -14.48
C TYR A 384 15.28 -19.67 -13.07
N ASN A 385 14.70 -19.01 -12.05
CA ASN A 385 14.57 -19.57 -10.69
C ASN A 385 13.27 -20.37 -10.49
N LYS A 386 12.61 -20.80 -11.57
CA LYS A 386 11.41 -21.65 -11.53
C LYS A 386 11.73 -23.13 -11.35
#